data_AF-X0ZBT0-F1
#
_entry.id   AF-X0ZBT0-F1
#
_cell.length_a   1.000
_cell.length_b   1.000
_cell.length_c   1.000
_cell.angle_alpha   90.00
_cell.angle_beta   90.00
_cell.angle_gamma   90.00
#
_symmetry.space_group_name_H-M   'P 1'
#
loop_
_entity.id
_entity.type
_entity.pdbx_description
1 polymer ?
#
loop_
_entity_poly.entity_id
_entity_poly.type
_entity_poly.pdbx_seq_one_letter_code
_entity_poly.pdbx_strand_id
1 'polypeptide(L)'
;AGDTSIELETGDGALFPSLGAGEQFLAIIIEGSKSEWITVTDRAGDILTAVRSASPQSFDAGADIELRMSGEILELFFQKGENRVVTSDPDGSLAANYFGEEVYNSVNGKWWKHKSSTAWLEMGITD
;
A
#
# COMPACT_ATOMS: atom_id res chain seq x y z
N ALA A 1 -14.56 13.10 -25.64
CA ALA A 1 -14.08 12.93 -24.25
C ALA A 1 -14.68 11.64 -23.74
N GLY A 2 -13.86 10.71 -23.22
CA GLY A 2 -14.40 9.48 -22.63
C GLY A 2 -15.08 9.79 -21.30
N ASP A 3 -16.11 9.05 -20.95
CA ASP A 3 -16.74 9.17 -19.63
C ASP A 3 -15.69 8.98 -18.53
N THR A 4 -15.61 9.98 -17.66
CA THR A 4 -14.76 9.96 -16.46
C THR A 4 -15.50 9.37 -15.26
N SER A 5 -16.78 9.06 -15.40
CA SER A 5 -17.62 8.48 -14.37
C SER A 5 -17.84 7.00 -14.67
N ILE A 6 -17.61 6.14 -13.69
CA ILE A 6 -17.86 4.70 -13.75
C ILE A 6 -18.89 4.39 -12.68
N GLU A 7 -20.05 3.88 -13.09
CA GLU A 7 -21.10 3.42 -12.19
C GLU A 7 -20.86 1.95 -11.84
N LEU A 8 -20.85 1.64 -10.55
CA LEU A 8 -20.72 0.30 -10.00
C LEU A 8 -22.11 -0.27 -9.68
N GLU A 9 -22.16 -1.58 -9.46
CA GLU A 9 -23.36 -2.18 -8.89
C GLU A 9 -23.64 -1.59 -7.49
N THR A 10 -24.91 -1.49 -7.12
CA THR A 10 -25.32 -0.88 -5.86
C THR A 10 -24.67 -1.57 -4.67
N GLY A 11 -23.89 -0.82 -3.89
CA GLY A 11 -23.14 -1.30 -2.73
C GLY A 11 -21.67 -1.64 -3.01
N ASP A 12 -21.28 -1.87 -4.25
CA ASP A 12 -19.90 -2.28 -4.60
C ASP A 12 -18.89 -1.14 -4.47
N GLY A 13 -19.36 0.10 -4.45
CA GLY A 13 -18.53 1.24 -4.10
C GLY A 13 -17.77 1.00 -2.80
N ALA A 14 -18.41 0.38 -1.81
CA ALA A 14 -17.83 0.09 -0.49
C ALA A 14 -16.59 -0.82 -0.52
N LEU A 15 -16.37 -1.59 -1.59
CA LEU A 15 -15.20 -2.47 -1.77
C LEU A 15 -13.92 -1.69 -2.07
N PHE A 16 -14.04 -0.42 -2.46
CA PHE A 16 -12.93 0.45 -2.80
C PHE A 16 -12.53 1.39 -1.65
N PRO A 17 -11.30 1.93 -1.64
CA PRO A 17 -10.88 2.92 -0.66
C PRO A 17 -11.75 4.18 -0.66
N SER A 18 -11.92 4.81 0.50
CA SER A 18 -12.35 6.21 0.55
C SER A 18 -11.14 7.10 0.27
N LEU A 19 -11.34 8.15 -0.54
CA LEU A 19 -10.27 9.08 -0.91
C LEU A 19 -10.43 10.41 -0.17
N GLY A 20 -9.37 10.85 0.48
CA GLY A 20 -9.20 12.23 0.94
C GLY A 20 -8.78 13.15 -0.20
N ALA A 21 -8.60 14.45 0.12
CA ALA A 21 -8.22 15.44 -0.87
C ALA A 21 -6.85 15.12 -1.50
N GLY A 22 -6.82 14.92 -2.82
CA GLY A 22 -5.60 14.64 -3.58
C GLY A 22 -5.13 13.18 -3.52
N GLU A 23 -5.86 12.31 -2.83
CA GLU A 23 -5.59 10.87 -2.84
C GLU A 23 -6.16 10.24 -4.11
N GLN A 24 -5.54 9.14 -4.54
CA GLN A 24 -5.96 8.39 -5.72
C GLN A 24 -5.59 6.91 -5.56
N PHE A 25 -6.27 6.04 -6.28
CA PHE A 25 -5.88 4.63 -6.41
C PHE A 25 -5.94 4.16 -7.86
N LEU A 26 -5.22 3.09 -8.16
CA LEU A 26 -5.23 2.47 -9.48
C LEU A 26 -6.26 1.35 -9.52
N ALA A 27 -6.97 1.26 -10.64
CA ALA A 27 -7.85 0.15 -10.92
C ALA A 27 -7.69 -0.31 -12.36
N ILE A 28 -8.17 -1.50 -12.66
CA ILE A 28 -8.27 -2.03 -14.00
C ILE A 28 -9.71 -2.47 -14.27
N ILE A 29 -10.26 -2.06 -15.41
CA ILE A 29 -11.54 -2.58 -15.92
C ILE A 29 -11.22 -3.73 -16.87
N ILE A 30 -11.93 -4.85 -16.74
CA ILE A 30 -11.70 -6.08 -17.50
C ILE A 30 -13.03 -6.58 -18.09
N GLU A 31 -13.02 -6.91 -19.38
CA GLU A 31 -14.16 -7.52 -20.05
C GLU A 31 -13.68 -8.42 -21.18
N GLY A 32 -13.62 -9.74 -20.92
CA GLY A 32 -13.08 -10.70 -21.87
C GLY A 32 -11.60 -10.42 -22.17
N SER A 33 -11.29 -10.00 -23.40
CA SER A 33 -9.93 -9.60 -23.82
C SER A 33 -9.67 -8.09 -23.74
N LYS A 34 -10.69 -7.28 -23.42
CA LYS A 34 -10.54 -5.83 -23.21
C LYS A 34 -10.05 -5.60 -21.79
N SER A 35 -9.08 -4.70 -21.64
CA SER A 35 -8.59 -4.29 -20.33
C SER A 35 -8.09 -2.85 -20.38
N GLU A 36 -8.48 -2.03 -19.41
CA GLU A 36 -8.03 -0.65 -19.31
C GLU A 36 -7.61 -0.29 -17.88
N TRP A 37 -6.38 0.22 -17.75
CA TRP A 37 -5.90 0.83 -16.52
C TRP A 37 -6.46 2.24 -16.36
N ILE A 38 -6.95 2.52 -15.16
CA ILE A 38 -7.52 3.81 -14.80
C ILE A 38 -6.93 4.29 -13.47
N THR A 39 -6.89 5.61 -13.29
CA THR A 39 -6.58 6.24 -12.01
C THR A 39 -7.85 6.82 -11.44
N VAL A 40 -8.33 6.27 -10.33
CA VAL A 40 -9.53 6.77 -9.64
C VAL A 40 -9.13 7.91 -8.71
N THR A 41 -9.78 9.05 -8.88
CA THR A 41 -9.50 10.30 -8.17
C THR A 41 -10.61 10.71 -7.20
N ASP A 42 -11.80 10.10 -7.30
CA ASP A 42 -12.88 10.31 -6.34
C ASP A 42 -13.81 9.09 -6.29
N ARG A 43 -14.48 8.90 -5.15
CA ARG A 43 -15.54 7.91 -4.95
C ARG A 43 -16.71 8.54 -4.21
N ALA A 44 -17.87 8.56 -4.86
CA ALA A 44 -19.13 9.01 -4.27
C ALA A 44 -20.17 7.87 -4.29
N GLY A 45 -20.27 7.13 -3.18
CA GLY A 45 -21.09 5.92 -3.12
C GLY A 45 -20.59 4.88 -4.13
N ASP A 46 -21.46 4.51 -5.09
CA ASP A 46 -21.18 3.53 -6.15
C ASP A 46 -20.69 4.18 -7.45
N ILE A 47 -20.26 5.44 -7.41
CA ILE A 47 -19.72 6.16 -8.56
C ILE A 47 -18.22 6.42 -8.33
N LEU A 48 -17.39 5.94 -9.25
CA LEU A 48 -15.96 6.28 -9.31
C LEU A 48 -15.73 7.37 -10.35
N THR A 49 -14.99 8.41 -9.96
CA THR A 49 -14.43 9.38 -10.92
C THR A 49 -13.00 8.96 -11.25
N ALA A 50 -12.71 8.78 -12.53
CA ALA A 50 -11.43 8.26 -12.98
C ALA A 50 -10.84 9.05 -14.16
N VAL A 51 -9.52 9.17 -14.14
CA VAL A 51 -8.69 9.53 -15.29
C VAL A 51 -8.40 8.26 -16.07
N ARG A 52 -8.78 8.26 -17.34
CA ARG A 52 -8.64 7.14 -18.26
C ARG A 52 -7.54 7.41 -19.28
N SER A 53 -7.23 6.41 -20.09
CA SER A 53 -6.23 6.54 -21.16
C SER A 53 -6.66 7.58 -22.22
N ALA A 54 -5.71 8.04 -23.05
CA ALA A 54 -6.00 8.97 -24.15
C ALA A 54 -6.90 8.37 -25.24
N SER A 55 -7.08 7.05 -25.24
CA SER A 55 -7.95 6.31 -26.17
C SER A 55 -8.75 5.26 -25.39
N PRO A 56 -9.74 5.71 -24.59
CA PRO A 56 -10.47 4.84 -23.67
C PRO A 56 -11.28 3.80 -24.43
N GLN A 57 -11.38 2.59 -23.88
CA GLN A 57 -12.18 1.51 -24.44
C GLN A 57 -13.65 1.63 -23.99
N SER A 58 -14.57 1.01 -24.74
CA SER A 58 -15.96 0.86 -24.27
C SER A 58 -16.13 -0.46 -23.56
N PHE A 59 -16.75 -0.40 -22.38
CA PHE A 59 -17.07 -1.55 -21.55
C PHE A 59 -18.58 -1.65 -21.39
N ASP A 60 -19.10 -2.87 -21.45
CA ASP A 60 -20.51 -3.13 -21.20
C ASP A 60 -20.79 -3.26 -19.69
N ALA A 61 -22.05 -3.06 -19.29
CA ALA A 61 -22.46 -3.31 -17.91
C ALA A 61 -22.20 -4.78 -17.53
N GLY A 62 -21.64 -5.00 -16.34
CA GLY A 62 -21.17 -6.31 -15.89
C GLY A 62 -19.70 -6.59 -16.20
N ALA A 63 -18.94 -5.63 -16.76
CA ALA A 63 -17.49 -5.68 -16.76
C ALA A 63 -16.93 -5.65 -15.33
N ASP A 64 -15.85 -6.40 -15.09
CA ASP A 64 -15.20 -6.46 -13.79
C ASP A 64 -14.31 -5.23 -13.60
N ILE A 65 -14.24 -4.72 -12.37
CA ILE A 65 -13.29 -3.69 -11.98
C ILE A 65 -12.53 -4.10 -10.73
N GLU A 66 -11.21 -4.05 -10.80
CA GLU A 66 -10.34 -4.52 -9.74
C GLU A 66 -9.42 -3.41 -9.25
N LEU A 67 -9.33 -3.26 -7.94
CA LEU A 67 -8.28 -2.46 -7.30
C LEU A 67 -6.92 -3.11 -7.57
N ARG A 68 -5.94 -2.31 -8.00
CA ARG A 68 -4.60 -2.79 -8.30
C ARG A 68 -3.56 -1.88 -7.66
N MET A 69 -2.45 -2.47 -7.24
CA MET A 69 -1.26 -1.73 -6.82
C MET A 69 -0.25 -1.68 -7.99
N SER A 70 0.46 -0.56 -8.13
CA SER A 70 1.60 -0.50 -9.05
C SER A 70 2.82 -1.18 -8.44
N GLY A 71 3.74 -1.64 -9.29
CA GLY A 71 5.05 -2.12 -8.84
C GLY A 71 5.82 -1.03 -8.07
N GLU A 72 5.70 0.22 -8.50
CA GLU A 72 6.29 1.38 -7.81
C GLU A 72 5.81 1.50 -6.36
N ILE A 73 4.51 1.28 -6.09
CA ILE A 73 3.99 1.25 -4.72
C ILE A 73 4.65 0.13 -3.91
N LEU A 74 4.86 -1.05 -4.51
CA LEU A 74 5.53 -2.17 -3.84
C LEU A 74 7.00 -1.88 -3.53
N GLU A 75 7.69 -1.08 -4.35
CA GLU A 75 9.08 -0.66 -4.12
C GLU A 75 9.23 0.29 -2.93
N LEU A 76 8.16 1.00 -2.53
CA LEU A 76 8.16 1.85 -1.35
C LEU A 76 8.15 1.05 -0.04
N PHE A 77 7.80 -0.24 -0.08
CA PHE A 77 7.83 -1.09 1.10
C PHE A 77 9.27 -1.55 1.37
N PHE A 78 9.77 -1.24 2.56
CA PHE A 78 10.98 -1.88 3.06
C PHE A 78 10.72 -3.37 3.23
N GLN A 79 11.37 -4.18 2.39
CA GLN A 79 11.35 -5.63 2.61
C GLN A 79 12.12 -5.93 3.90
N LYS A 80 11.52 -6.77 4.76
CA LYS A 80 12.23 -7.32 5.91
C LYS A 80 13.36 -8.22 5.39
N GLY A 81 14.57 -7.66 5.34
CA GLY A 81 15.79 -8.40 5.06
C GLY A 81 16.17 -9.34 6.21
N GLU A 82 17.37 -9.89 6.16
CA GLU A 82 17.94 -10.59 7.31
C GLU A 82 17.96 -9.67 8.54
N ASN A 83 17.68 -10.23 9.72
CA ASN A 83 17.71 -9.46 10.95
C ASN A 83 19.11 -8.89 11.17
N ARG A 84 19.17 -7.57 11.38
CA ARG A 84 20.45 -6.88 11.53
C ARG A 84 21.09 -7.28 12.85
N VAL A 85 22.38 -7.61 12.81
CA VAL A 85 23.17 -7.89 14.00
C VAL A 85 23.94 -6.64 14.40
N VAL A 86 23.90 -6.29 15.68
CA VAL A 86 24.65 -5.18 16.28
C VAL A 86 25.58 -5.71 17.36
N THR A 87 26.60 -4.93 17.71
CA THR A 87 27.61 -5.29 18.74
C THR A 87 27.52 -4.42 19.98
N SER A 88 26.54 -3.52 20.03
CA SER A 88 26.27 -2.63 21.16
C SER A 88 24.78 -2.39 21.28
N ASP A 89 24.34 -1.91 22.43
CA ASP A 89 22.94 -1.59 22.65
C ASP A 89 22.50 -0.46 21.70
N PRO A 90 21.41 -0.67 20.93
CA PRO A 90 21.01 0.26 19.88
C PRO A 90 20.27 1.49 20.41
N ASP A 91 19.76 1.44 21.65
CA ASP A 91 18.97 2.53 22.22
C ASP A 91 19.79 3.82 22.34
N GLY A 92 19.22 4.92 21.83
CA GLY A 92 19.84 6.23 21.75
C GLY A 92 20.95 6.36 20.69
N SER A 93 21.45 5.27 20.11
CA SER A 93 22.64 5.28 19.25
C SER A 93 22.34 4.94 17.79
N LEU A 94 21.25 4.24 17.52
CA LEU A 94 20.99 3.67 16.22
C LEU A 94 19.70 4.16 15.58
N ALA A 95 19.76 4.64 14.33
CA ALA A 95 18.57 4.83 13.50
C ALA A 95 18.10 3.49 12.92
N ALA A 96 16.78 3.26 12.93
CA ALA A 96 16.20 2.10 12.26
C ALA A 96 16.13 2.29 10.74
N ASN A 97 16.32 1.19 10.01
CA ASN A 97 16.14 1.13 8.57
C ASN A 97 14.66 1.21 8.18
N TYR A 98 13.77 0.69 9.02
CA TYR A 98 12.33 0.69 8.84
C TYR A 98 11.61 0.72 10.18
N PHE A 99 10.36 1.20 10.20
CA PHE A 99 9.57 1.26 11.42
C PHE A 99 9.34 -0.14 11.99
N GLY A 100 9.62 -0.31 13.28
CA GLY A 100 9.49 -1.60 13.97
C GLY A 100 10.59 -2.61 13.64
N GLU A 101 11.73 -2.17 13.09
CA GLU A 101 12.93 -3.00 12.91
C GLU A 101 13.30 -3.74 14.20
N GLU A 102 13.73 -4.99 14.03
CA GLU A 102 14.24 -5.83 15.10
C GLU A 102 15.72 -6.12 14.85
N VAL A 103 16.55 -5.91 15.86
CA VAL A 103 18.00 -6.16 15.79
C VAL A 103 18.45 -7.07 16.92
N TYR A 104 19.46 -7.90 16.62
CA TYR A 104 20.07 -8.79 17.59
C TYR A 104 21.42 -8.24 18.05
N ASN A 105 21.59 -8.01 19.35
CA ASN A 105 22.89 -7.68 19.90
C ASN A 105 23.68 -8.97 20.17
N SER A 106 24.72 -9.21 19.38
CA SER A 106 25.53 -10.43 19.45
C SER A 106 26.46 -10.50 20.67
N VAL A 107 26.66 -9.39 21.38
CA VAL A 107 27.53 -9.35 22.57
C VAL A 107 26.77 -9.77 23.82
N ASN A 108 25.53 -9.31 23.99
CA ASN A 108 24.72 -9.66 25.17
C ASN A 108 23.59 -10.66 24.88
N GLY A 109 23.41 -11.07 23.62
CA GLY A 109 22.43 -12.06 23.21
C GLY A 109 20.98 -11.60 23.25
N LYS A 110 20.74 -10.28 23.20
CA LYS A 110 19.41 -9.68 23.36
C LYS A 110 18.83 -9.21 22.04
N TRP A 111 17.51 -9.37 21.90
CA TRP A 111 16.75 -8.77 20.82
C TRP A 111 16.24 -7.39 21.22
N TRP A 112 16.22 -6.48 20.27
CA TRP A 112 15.74 -5.12 20.44
C TRP A 112 14.76 -4.76 19.33
N LYS A 113 13.71 -4.01 19.66
CA LYS A 113 12.71 -3.53 18.70
C LYS A 113 12.67 -2.01 18.66
N HIS A 114 12.73 -1.45 17.47
CA HIS A 114 12.66 -0.01 17.25
C HIS A 114 11.30 0.54 17.69
N LYS A 115 11.32 1.70 18.33
CA LYS A 115 10.13 2.46 18.69
C LYS A 115 9.92 3.69 17.82
N SER A 116 10.93 4.55 17.76
CA SER A 116 10.88 5.83 17.04
C SER A 116 12.27 6.44 17.04
N SER A 117 12.63 7.19 15.99
CA SER A 117 13.95 7.85 15.89
C SER A 117 15.11 6.89 16.22
N THR A 118 15.87 7.14 17.28
CA THR A 118 16.92 6.27 17.82
C THR A 118 16.51 5.51 19.09
N ALA A 119 15.23 5.50 19.45
CA ALA A 119 14.72 4.78 20.61
C ALA A 119 14.45 3.31 20.28
N TRP A 120 14.99 2.41 21.11
CA TRP A 120 14.83 0.96 21.00
C TRP A 120 14.39 0.38 22.34
N LEU A 121 13.54 -0.64 22.29
CA LEU A 121 13.23 -1.45 23.45
C LEU A 121 13.93 -2.79 23.38
N GLU A 122 14.55 -3.19 24.48
CA GLU A 122 14.90 -4.58 24.71
C GLU A 122 13.62 -5.43 24.71
N MET A 123 13.60 -6.48 23.90
CA MET A 123 12.54 -7.48 23.90
C MET A 123 12.84 -8.47 25.02
N GLY A 124 12.01 -8.47 26.06
CA GLY A 124 12.12 -9.47 27.12
C GLY A 124 11.90 -10.87 26.57
N ILE A 125 12.64 -11.85 27.07
CA ILE A 125 12.22 -13.25 27.02
C ILE A 125 11.06 -13.34 28.00
N THR A 126 9.83 -13.46 27.53
CA THR A 126 8.74 -13.96 28.38
C THR A 126 9.02 -15.43 28.63
N ASP A 127 9.42 -15.76 29.87
CA ASP A 127 9.38 -17.12 30.40
C ASP A 127 7.95 -17.69 30.38
#